data_AF-A0A952KI14-F1
#
_entry.id   AF-A0A952KI14-F1
#
_cell.length_a   1.000
_cell.length_b   1.000
_cell.length_c   1.000
_cell.angle_alpha   90.00
_cell.angle_beta   90.00
_cell.angle_gamma   90.00
#
_symmetry.space_group_name_H-M   'P 1'
#
loop_
_entity.id
_entity.type
_entity.pdbx_description
1 polymer ?
#
loop_
_entity_poly.entity_id
_entity_poly.type
_entity_poly.pdbx_seq_one_letter_code
_entity_poly.pdbx_strand_id
1 'polypeptide(L)'
;MRPEILFPYFAGVTSVKGVGPKIAPVLENHVGNHVRDLVFSLPVSIIRRPLTNLGDPRIGEVQTIEVTIAGYPPSPPKGPHRIDVFDPAGRMSLVYFHRIRGMETHHPVGAKRLVSGKVERFGHNLQMTHPDYLVEVSRSDEIPVCEPVYPATYELSSRVLRKLIQTALSTLPELPEWQDITIRNNRLWPTFHQALEASHTPQSELDLSPDALPRQRLAYDEALAHQLALKARKSHRQAQPARVIARHEWADEAVNALPFALTGAQVRALEDVRGDLRSGHRMNRLIQGDVGAGKTLVALLAMIDLAEAGFQSVMMAPTEILARQHYEKSLPILDALSIPALIMTGRDKGKEREAKRAVAAAGEARIIFGTHAVFQEGVNFAALQLAVIDEQHRFGVGQRQRLFSKGDAVHYLSMSATPIPRTLALTQYGEADLSILDEKPAGRQPIQTAVVPRARLNDVMMRLRSALDAGHQAYWICPLVEESEESDLIAVEARHRELGERLGVEIGLVHGRMASEDKDAVVSRFASGKLSILCATTVVEVGIDVPQASIIIIEQAERFGLAQLHQLRGRVGRGADKSSCILLYDTPLSNTAKARLELLR
;
A
#
# COMPACT_ATOMS: atom_id res chain seq x y z
N MET A 1 16.33 26.02 2.43
CA MET A 1 15.28 26.76 3.17
C MET A 1 14.07 26.87 2.26
N ARG A 2 12.82 26.78 2.77
CA ARG A 2 11.62 26.90 1.91
C ARG A 2 11.42 28.37 1.50
N PRO A 3 10.92 28.67 0.29
CA PRO A 3 10.50 30.02 -0.09
C PRO A 3 9.45 30.59 0.88
N GLU A 4 9.53 31.89 1.18
CA GLU A 4 8.64 32.56 2.16
C GLU A 4 7.16 32.50 1.75
N ILE A 5 6.86 32.54 0.46
CA ILE A 5 5.49 32.42 -0.08
C ILE A 5 4.80 31.11 0.33
N LEU A 6 5.58 30.07 0.67
CA LEU A 6 5.04 28.79 1.13
C LEU A 6 4.81 28.74 2.64
N PHE A 7 5.29 29.70 3.44
CA PHE A 7 5.16 29.65 4.89
C PHE A 7 3.72 29.52 5.37
N PRO A 8 2.72 30.23 4.80
CA PRO A 8 1.31 30.06 5.21
C PRO A 8 0.77 28.64 4.98
N TYR A 9 1.18 27.97 3.91
CA TYR A 9 0.78 26.57 3.63
C TYR A 9 1.38 25.57 4.62
N PHE A 10 2.59 25.85 5.12
CA PHE A 10 3.33 24.99 6.06
C PHE A 10 3.20 25.46 7.52
N ALA A 11 2.44 26.50 7.79
CA ALA A 11 2.10 26.88 9.16
C ALA A 11 1.31 25.75 9.83
N GLY A 12 1.39 25.65 11.16
CA GLY A 12 0.61 24.66 11.90
C GLY A 12 -0.89 24.92 11.74
N VAL A 13 -1.72 23.87 11.73
CA VAL A 13 -3.19 24.02 11.68
C VAL A 13 -3.75 24.87 12.82
N THR A 14 -3.03 24.94 13.94
CA THR A 14 -3.32 25.82 15.09
C THR A 14 -3.29 27.32 14.76
N SER A 15 -2.63 27.71 13.66
CA SER A 15 -2.63 29.10 13.18
C SER A 15 -3.95 29.52 12.53
N VAL A 16 -4.79 28.55 12.13
CA VAL A 16 -6.09 28.84 11.50
C VAL A 16 -7.08 29.36 12.54
N LYS A 17 -7.66 30.52 12.27
CA LYS A 17 -8.67 31.13 13.15
C LYS A 17 -9.86 30.18 13.32
N GLY A 18 -10.16 29.81 14.56
CA GLY A 18 -11.21 28.86 14.91
C GLY A 18 -10.69 27.50 15.40
N VAL A 19 -9.40 27.21 15.23
CA VAL A 19 -8.75 26.05 15.82
C VAL A 19 -8.34 26.36 17.25
N GLY A 20 -9.16 25.93 18.21
CA GLY A 20 -8.85 26.03 19.64
C GLY A 20 -8.05 24.81 20.15
N PRO A 21 -7.53 24.85 21.39
CA PRO A 21 -6.70 23.79 21.98
C PRO A 21 -7.40 22.42 22.09
N LYS A 22 -8.74 22.40 22.13
CA LYS A 22 -9.53 21.16 22.09
C LYS A 22 -9.64 20.55 20.70
N ILE A 23 -9.70 21.38 19.66
CA ILE A 23 -9.90 20.97 18.27
C ILE A 23 -8.55 20.58 17.64
N ALA A 24 -7.47 21.28 18.00
CA ALA A 24 -6.13 21.08 17.44
C ALA A 24 -5.67 19.62 17.39
N PRO A 25 -5.61 18.86 18.51
CA PRO A 25 -5.09 17.48 18.47
C PRO A 25 -5.97 16.54 17.65
N VAL A 26 -7.29 16.76 17.66
CA VAL A 26 -8.24 15.96 16.88
C VAL A 26 -8.08 16.25 15.39
N LEU A 27 -7.88 17.52 15.04
CA LEU A 27 -7.68 17.97 13.68
C LEU A 27 -6.35 17.47 13.13
N GLU A 28 -5.27 17.58 13.91
CA GLU A 28 -3.94 17.09 13.55
C GLU A 28 -3.94 15.58 13.25
N ASN A 29 -4.63 14.80 14.07
CA ASN A 29 -4.79 13.37 13.84
C ASN A 29 -5.65 13.04 12.61
N HIS A 30 -6.62 13.89 12.28
CA HIS A 30 -7.58 13.62 11.21
C HIS A 30 -7.10 14.07 9.83
N VAL A 31 -6.55 15.28 9.72
CA VAL A 31 -6.13 15.87 8.43
C VAL A 31 -4.62 16.01 8.31
N GLY A 32 -3.89 16.19 9.42
CA GLY A 32 -2.46 16.47 9.44
C GLY A 32 -2.10 17.78 10.15
N ASN A 33 -0.80 18.07 10.23
CA ASN A 33 -0.26 19.13 11.10
C ASN A 33 -0.25 20.51 10.46
N HIS A 34 -0.35 20.61 9.14
CA HIS A 34 -0.16 21.86 8.40
C HIS A 34 -1.45 22.37 7.75
N VAL A 35 -1.52 23.69 7.52
CA VAL A 35 -2.65 24.33 6.82
C VAL A 35 -2.92 23.69 5.45
N ARG A 36 -1.86 23.32 4.71
CA ARG A 36 -2.00 22.59 3.44
C ARG A 36 -2.78 21.27 3.60
N ASP A 37 -2.55 20.53 4.69
CA ASP A 37 -3.15 19.21 4.91
C ASP A 37 -4.67 19.38 5.14
N LEU A 38 -5.05 20.47 5.81
CA LEU A 38 -6.45 20.89 5.96
C LEU A 38 -7.10 21.27 4.62
N VAL A 39 -6.46 22.11 3.80
CA VAL A 39 -7.06 22.54 2.51
C VAL A 39 -7.01 21.45 1.43
N PHE A 40 -6.18 20.42 1.56
CA PHE A 40 -6.25 19.25 0.68
C PHE A 40 -7.25 18.18 1.16
N SER A 41 -7.95 18.43 2.28
CA SER A 41 -9.06 17.60 2.72
C SER A 41 -10.33 17.91 1.92
N LEU A 42 -10.44 17.31 0.74
CA LEU A 42 -11.53 17.56 -0.21
C LEU A 42 -12.88 16.93 0.25
N PRO A 43 -14.03 17.50 -0.17
CA PRO A 43 -15.33 16.92 0.15
C PRO A 43 -15.57 15.58 -0.57
N VAL A 44 -16.31 14.69 0.11
CA VAL A 44 -16.63 13.33 -0.34
C VAL A 44 -18.04 13.20 -0.91
N SER A 45 -18.95 14.07 -0.49
CA SER A 45 -20.31 14.13 -1.02
C SER A 45 -20.86 15.55 -0.93
N ILE A 46 -22.05 15.76 -1.49
CA ILE A 46 -22.78 17.02 -1.35
C ILE A 46 -24.20 16.75 -0.85
N ILE A 47 -24.73 17.66 -0.04
CA ILE A 47 -26.15 17.72 0.29
C ILE A 47 -26.75 18.85 -0.55
N ARG A 48 -27.68 18.51 -1.43
CA ARG A 48 -28.46 19.51 -2.18
C ARG A 48 -29.65 19.96 -1.33
N ARG A 49 -29.90 21.28 -1.32
CA ARG A 49 -30.94 21.92 -0.53
C ARG A 49 -31.81 22.83 -1.41
N PRO A 50 -32.47 22.28 -2.46
CA PRO A 50 -33.27 23.09 -3.38
C PRO A 50 -34.39 23.81 -2.63
N LEU A 51 -34.70 25.04 -3.06
CA LEU A 51 -35.87 25.75 -2.57
C LEU A 51 -37.13 25.13 -3.18
N THR A 52 -38.05 24.64 -2.34
CA THR A 52 -39.32 24.03 -2.73
C THR A 52 -40.47 24.59 -1.89
N ASN A 53 -41.70 24.18 -2.19
CA ASN A 53 -42.91 24.49 -1.41
C ASN A 53 -43.49 23.21 -0.79
N LEU A 54 -44.46 23.34 0.11
CA LEU A 54 -45.14 22.19 0.74
C LEU A 54 -46.16 21.50 -0.17
N GLY A 55 -46.46 22.07 -1.33
CA GLY A 55 -47.40 21.49 -2.30
C GLY A 55 -46.84 20.29 -3.04
N ASP A 56 -45.54 20.30 -3.33
CA ASP A 56 -44.83 19.20 -3.99
C ASP A 56 -43.50 18.87 -3.27
N PRO A 57 -43.56 18.32 -2.04
CA PRO A 57 -42.36 18.01 -1.29
C PRO A 57 -41.71 16.71 -1.76
N ARG A 58 -40.38 16.70 -1.90
CA ARG A 58 -39.63 15.48 -2.16
C ARG A 58 -39.39 14.72 -0.86
N ILE A 59 -40.28 13.77 -0.59
CA ILE A 59 -40.24 12.97 0.65
C ILE A 59 -38.95 12.13 0.68
N GLY A 60 -38.25 12.19 1.81
CA GLY A 60 -37.00 11.48 2.03
C GLY A 60 -35.75 12.28 1.64
N GLU A 61 -35.92 13.42 0.97
CA GLU A 61 -34.82 14.29 0.53
C GLU A 61 -34.66 15.51 1.46
N VAL A 62 -33.45 16.08 1.44
CA VAL A 62 -33.18 17.37 2.08
C VAL A 62 -33.61 18.48 1.13
N GLN A 63 -34.42 19.42 1.62
CA GLN A 63 -34.90 20.56 0.85
C GLN A 63 -35.10 21.78 1.75
N THR A 64 -35.13 22.96 1.15
CA THR A 64 -35.34 24.24 1.83
C THR A 64 -36.73 24.75 1.49
N ILE A 65 -37.50 25.18 2.49
CA ILE A 65 -38.89 25.63 2.32
C ILE A 65 -39.07 26.95 3.05
N GLU A 66 -39.67 27.94 2.37
CA GLU A 66 -40.16 29.16 3.03
C GLU A 66 -41.49 28.84 3.72
N VAL A 67 -41.53 29.01 5.04
CA VAL A 67 -42.72 28.73 5.85
C VAL A 67 -43.00 29.88 6.81
N THR A 68 -44.24 29.98 7.23
CA THR A 68 -44.69 30.88 8.30
C THR A 68 -44.93 30.07 9.57
N ILE A 69 -44.44 30.55 10.72
CA ILE A 69 -44.66 29.91 12.02
C ILE A 69 -46.14 29.99 12.37
N ALA A 70 -46.81 28.84 12.46
CA ALA A 70 -48.24 28.74 12.82
C ALA A 70 -48.45 28.77 14.33
N GLY A 71 -47.58 28.10 15.08
CA GLY A 71 -47.72 27.98 16.54
C GLY A 71 -46.86 26.88 17.15
N TYR A 72 -46.90 26.82 18.49
CA TYR A 72 -46.14 25.89 19.31
C TYR A 72 -47.09 24.98 20.08
N PRO A 73 -47.51 23.83 19.50
CA PRO A 73 -48.45 22.94 20.17
C PRO A 73 -47.88 22.40 21.50
N PRO A 74 -48.73 22.24 22.53
CA PRO A 74 -48.29 21.76 23.84
C PRO A 74 -47.69 20.37 23.72
N SER A 75 -46.43 20.24 24.13
CA SER A 75 -45.68 18.98 24.05
C SER A 75 -45.51 18.37 25.46
N PRO A 76 -45.67 17.03 25.63
CA PRO A 76 -45.49 16.36 26.92
C PRO A 76 -44.12 16.67 27.54
N PRO A 77 -43.94 16.57 28.88
CA PRO A 77 -42.67 16.90 29.55
C PRO A 77 -41.45 16.10 29.03
N LYS A 78 -41.69 14.86 28.59
CA LYS A 78 -40.69 13.95 27.97
C LYS A 78 -40.93 13.71 26.48
N GLY A 79 -41.85 14.47 25.86
CA GLY A 79 -42.20 14.34 24.45
C GLY A 79 -41.39 15.27 23.55
N PRO A 80 -41.33 15.00 22.23
CA PRO A 80 -40.66 15.88 21.29
C PRO A 80 -41.34 17.25 21.25
N HIS A 81 -40.54 18.32 21.19
CA HIS A 81 -41.03 19.66 20.98
C HIS A 81 -41.39 19.85 19.51
N ARG A 82 -42.56 20.43 19.24
CA ARG A 82 -43.08 20.62 17.89
C ARG A 82 -43.34 22.10 17.60
N ILE A 83 -43.08 22.48 16.35
CA ILE A 83 -43.41 23.80 15.81
C ILE A 83 -44.25 23.56 14.56
N ASP A 84 -45.49 24.02 14.56
CA ASP A 84 -46.33 23.92 13.37
C ASP A 84 -46.03 25.09 12.45
N VAL A 85 -45.84 24.79 11.17
CA VAL A 85 -45.51 25.75 10.13
C VAL A 85 -46.40 25.53 8.92
N PHE A 86 -46.62 26.57 8.14
CA PHE A 86 -47.43 26.50 6.94
C PHE A 86 -46.87 27.37 5.82
N ASP A 87 -47.23 27.03 4.59
CA ASP A 87 -47.07 27.88 3.42
C ASP A 87 -48.45 27.96 2.70
N PRO A 88 -48.58 28.66 1.56
CA PRO A 88 -49.84 28.70 0.82
C PRO A 88 -50.36 27.33 0.33
N ALA A 89 -49.50 26.32 0.23
CA ALA A 89 -49.80 25.02 -0.35
C ALA A 89 -50.12 23.93 0.70
N GLY A 90 -49.67 24.09 1.95
CA GLY A 90 -49.91 23.08 2.99
C GLY A 90 -49.37 23.42 4.38
N ARG A 91 -49.36 22.40 5.25
CA ARG A 91 -48.86 22.46 6.63
C ARG A 91 -47.81 21.38 6.88
N MET A 92 -46.86 21.69 7.76
CA MET A 92 -45.80 20.77 8.18
C MET A 92 -45.48 21.01 9.66
N SER A 93 -45.00 19.98 10.36
CA SER A 93 -44.50 20.13 11.73
C SER A 93 -42.98 19.96 11.79
N LEU A 94 -42.27 20.91 12.40
CA LEU A 94 -40.86 20.76 12.76
C LEU A 94 -40.77 20.03 14.09
N VAL A 95 -39.97 18.96 14.16
CA VAL A 95 -39.92 18.08 15.34
C VAL A 95 -38.51 18.07 15.93
N TYR A 96 -38.39 18.37 17.21
CA TYR A 96 -37.13 18.31 17.97
C TYR A 96 -37.28 17.34 19.15
N PHE A 97 -36.42 16.31 19.25
CA PHE A 97 -36.45 15.37 20.38
C PHE A 97 -35.93 15.96 21.70
N HIS A 98 -35.32 17.14 21.65
CA HIS A 98 -34.87 17.91 22.81
C HIS A 98 -35.53 19.29 22.81
N ARG A 99 -35.91 19.79 23.99
CA ARG A 99 -36.48 21.15 24.11
C ARG A 99 -35.40 22.21 23.90
N ILE A 100 -35.61 23.06 22.90
CA ILE A 100 -34.75 24.22 22.63
C ILE A 100 -35.40 25.44 23.30
N ARG A 101 -34.74 26.00 24.32
CA ARG A 101 -35.24 27.20 25.01
C ARG A 101 -35.12 28.42 24.10
N GLY A 102 -36.09 29.33 24.16
CA GLY A 102 -36.06 30.60 23.42
C GLY A 102 -36.54 30.52 21.97
N MET A 103 -36.99 29.35 21.48
CA MET A 103 -37.52 29.20 20.12
C MET A 103 -38.66 30.18 19.83
N GLU A 104 -39.63 30.31 20.73
CA GLU A 104 -40.79 31.22 20.61
C GLU A 104 -40.38 32.70 20.53
N THR A 105 -39.25 33.05 21.15
CA THR A 105 -38.70 34.41 21.15
C THR A 105 -37.97 34.72 19.84
N HIS A 106 -37.18 33.77 19.33
CA HIS A 106 -36.40 33.94 18.10
C HIS A 106 -37.23 33.70 16.82
N HIS A 107 -38.32 32.92 16.91
CA HIS A 107 -39.19 32.56 15.80
C HIS A 107 -40.67 32.78 16.18
N PRO A 108 -41.10 34.03 16.39
CA PRO A 108 -42.47 34.31 16.86
C PRO A 108 -43.53 33.85 15.85
N VAL A 109 -44.74 33.57 16.34
CA VAL A 109 -45.89 33.20 15.51
C VAL A 109 -46.15 34.28 14.46
N GLY A 110 -46.39 33.86 13.21
CA GLY A 110 -46.55 34.73 12.05
C GLY A 110 -45.23 35.14 11.37
N ALA A 111 -44.07 34.81 11.95
CA ALA A 111 -42.79 35.10 11.31
C ALA A 111 -42.53 34.16 10.13
N LYS A 112 -42.05 34.74 9.01
CA LYS A 112 -41.55 33.97 7.87
C LYS A 112 -40.12 33.50 8.13
N ARG A 113 -39.84 32.23 7.83
CA ARG A 113 -38.55 31.58 8.03
C ARG A 113 -38.24 30.67 6.85
N LEU A 114 -36.96 30.54 6.51
CA LEU A 114 -36.47 29.47 5.66
C LEU A 114 -36.05 28.30 6.54
N VAL A 115 -36.58 27.12 6.22
CA VAL A 115 -36.29 25.89 6.96
C VAL A 115 -35.67 24.89 5.99
N SER A 116 -34.49 24.36 6.34
CA SER A 116 -33.82 23.34 5.54
C SER A 116 -33.59 22.08 6.35
N GLY A 117 -33.90 20.94 5.77
CA GLY A 117 -33.73 19.64 6.41
C GLY A 117 -34.44 18.56 5.63
N LYS A 118 -34.34 17.32 6.14
CA LYS A 118 -34.96 16.17 5.51
C LYS A 118 -36.47 16.18 5.74
N VAL A 119 -37.24 16.22 4.65
CA VAL A 119 -38.70 16.18 4.73
C VAL A 119 -39.16 14.72 4.79
N GLU A 120 -39.95 14.40 5.80
CA GLU A 120 -40.44 13.06 6.06
C GLU A 120 -41.97 13.09 6.15
N ARG A 121 -42.59 11.94 5.88
CA ARG A 121 -44.04 11.76 6.04
C ARG A 121 -44.30 10.84 7.21
N PHE A 122 -45.02 11.33 8.21
CA PHE A 122 -45.44 10.55 9.37
C PHE A 122 -46.97 10.48 9.41
N GLY A 123 -47.52 9.31 9.07
CA GLY A 123 -48.94 9.16 8.78
C GLY A 123 -49.35 10.02 7.59
N HIS A 124 -50.31 10.93 7.77
CA HIS A 124 -50.77 11.85 6.74
C HIS A 124 -50.06 13.22 6.75
N ASN A 125 -49.27 13.52 7.78
CA ASN A 125 -48.66 14.83 7.97
C ASN A 125 -47.22 14.86 7.47
N LEU A 126 -46.82 16.00 6.88
CA LEU A 126 -45.42 16.30 6.61
C LEU A 126 -44.74 16.71 7.91
N GLN A 127 -43.52 16.23 8.10
CA GLN A 127 -42.69 16.67 9.21
C GLN A 127 -41.23 16.83 8.78
N MET A 128 -40.50 17.67 9.50
CA MET A 128 -39.06 17.79 9.38
C MET A 128 -38.44 17.57 10.75
N THR A 129 -37.79 16.42 10.91
CA THR A 129 -37.15 16.03 12.17
C THR A 129 -35.77 16.67 12.25
N HIS A 130 -35.52 17.47 13.30
CA HIS A 130 -34.29 18.23 13.49
C HIS A 130 -33.80 18.98 12.23
N PRO A 131 -34.52 20.04 11.81
CA PRO A 131 -34.06 20.89 10.72
C PRO A 131 -32.61 21.32 10.89
N ASP A 132 -31.84 21.27 9.80
CA ASP A 132 -30.45 21.67 9.76
C ASP A 132 -30.28 23.19 9.90
N TYR A 133 -31.19 23.93 9.28
CA TYR A 133 -31.24 25.39 9.26
C TYR A 133 -32.67 25.86 9.54
N LEU A 134 -32.79 26.90 10.36
CA LEU A 134 -34.01 27.65 10.61
C LEU A 134 -33.62 29.12 10.72
N VAL A 135 -33.71 29.86 9.61
CA VAL A 135 -33.18 31.23 9.51
C VAL A 135 -34.24 32.21 9.01
N GLU A 136 -33.98 33.50 9.18
CA GLU A 136 -34.81 34.55 8.60
C GLU A 136 -34.68 34.55 7.08
N VAL A 137 -35.74 34.93 6.36
CA VAL A 137 -35.73 34.97 4.89
C VAL A 137 -34.66 35.93 4.36
N SER A 138 -34.35 37.01 5.10
CA SER A 138 -33.26 37.94 4.80
C SER A 138 -31.86 37.33 4.90
N ARG A 139 -31.72 36.16 5.54
CA ARG A 139 -30.46 35.43 5.72
C ARG A 139 -30.43 34.14 4.90
N SER A 140 -31.07 34.15 3.73
CA SER A 140 -31.08 33.03 2.79
C SER A 140 -29.67 32.52 2.45
N ASP A 141 -28.69 33.42 2.42
CA ASP A 141 -27.29 33.11 2.06
C ASP A 141 -26.58 32.22 3.09
N GLU A 142 -27.14 32.09 4.32
CA GLU A 142 -26.63 31.14 5.30
C GLU A 142 -26.93 29.68 4.92
N ILE A 143 -27.95 29.44 4.08
CA ILE A 143 -28.32 28.10 3.61
C ILE A 143 -27.66 27.85 2.26
N PRO A 144 -26.60 27.01 2.20
CA PRO A 144 -25.98 26.67 0.94
C PRO A 144 -26.92 25.84 0.07
N VAL A 145 -27.07 26.20 -1.21
CA VAL A 145 -27.82 25.39 -2.18
C VAL A 145 -27.20 23.99 -2.34
N CYS A 146 -25.87 23.94 -2.34
CA CYS A 146 -25.07 22.73 -2.33
C CYS A 146 -24.09 22.80 -1.16
N GLU A 147 -24.28 21.93 -0.18
CA GLU A 147 -23.44 21.84 1.01
C GLU A 147 -22.39 20.73 0.84
N PRO A 148 -21.10 21.04 0.73
CA PRO A 148 -20.05 20.02 0.69
C PRO A 148 -19.95 19.29 2.03
N VAL A 149 -19.86 17.97 1.96
CA VAL A 149 -19.69 17.08 3.11
C VAL A 149 -18.25 16.58 3.14
N TYR A 150 -17.60 16.80 4.27
CA TYR A 150 -16.23 16.37 4.56
C TYR A 150 -16.25 15.10 5.41
N PRO A 151 -15.20 14.26 5.31
CA PRO A 151 -15.03 13.13 6.23
C PRO A 151 -15.12 13.61 7.67
N ALA A 152 -16.14 13.19 8.41
CA ALA A 152 -16.35 13.61 9.80
C ALA A 152 -15.85 12.53 10.75
N THR A 153 -15.44 12.93 11.95
CA THR A 153 -15.20 12.03 13.08
C THR A 153 -16.23 12.27 14.18
N TYR A 154 -16.22 11.45 15.23
CA TYR A 154 -17.08 11.66 16.40
C TYR A 154 -16.90 13.05 17.02
N GLU A 155 -15.67 13.58 16.97
CA GLU A 155 -15.30 14.85 17.59
C GLU A 155 -15.23 16.02 16.59
N LEU A 156 -15.11 15.76 15.29
CA LEU A 156 -15.06 16.76 14.22
C LEU A 156 -16.23 16.59 13.25
N SER A 157 -17.18 17.52 13.32
CA SER A 157 -18.28 17.58 12.35
C SER A 157 -17.83 18.17 11.01
N SER A 158 -18.49 17.75 9.93
CA SER A 158 -18.29 18.31 8.58
C SER A 158 -18.48 19.84 8.52
N ARG A 159 -19.40 20.41 9.30
CA ARG A 159 -19.63 21.87 9.36
C ARG A 159 -18.43 22.61 9.94
N VAL A 160 -17.81 22.06 10.99
CA VAL A 160 -16.60 22.63 11.58
C VAL A 160 -15.46 22.58 10.58
N LEU A 161 -15.22 21.42 9.94
CA LEU A 161 -14.18 21.27 8.91
C LEU A 161 -14.36 22.27 7.77
N ARG A 162 -15.58 22.38 7.21
CA ARG A 162 -15.89 23.34 6.16
C ARG A 162 -15.51 24.78 6.54
N LYS A 163 -15.90 25.22 7.75
CA LYS A 163 -15.61 26.57 8.22
C LYS A 163 -14.10 26.81 8.37
N LEU A 164 -13.37 25.85 8.90
CA LEU A 164 -11.92 25.92 9.06
C LEU A 164 -11.22 25.97 7.71
N ILE A 165 -11.64 25.13 6.76
CA ILE A 165 -11.11 25.09 5.39
C ILE A 165 -11.35 26.41 4.68
N GLN A 166 -12.59 26.94 4.70
CA GLN A 166 -12.90 28.24 4.08
C GLN A 166 -12.07 29.39 4.68
N THR A 167 -11.89 29.36 6.01
CA THR A 167 -11.05 30.33 6.70
C THR A 167 -9.59 30.21 6.25
N ALA A 168 -9.06 29.00 6.17
CA ALA A 168 -7.70 28.74 5.69
C ALA A 168 -7.50 29.20 4.24
N LEU A 169 -8.41 28.83 3.32
CA LEU A 169 -8.36 29.22 1.91
C LEU A 169 -8.30 30.74 1.75
N SER A 170 -9.08 31.48 2.54
CA SER A 170 -9.12 32.96 2.47
C SER A 170 -7.83 33.64 2.93
N THR A 171 -6.95 32.94 3.65
CA THR A 171 -5.68 33.50 4.16
C THR A 171 -4.45 33.01 3.40
N LEU A 172 -4.62 32.07 2.46
CA LEU A 172 -3.49 31.53 1.69
C LEU A 172 -3.07 32.49 0.57
N PRO A 173 -1.77 32.71 0.36
CA PRO A 173 -1.29 33.52 -0.75
C PRO A 173 -1.51 32.80 -2.08
N GLU A 174 -1.72 33.57 -3.15
CA GLU A 174 -1.78 33.02 -4.49
C GLU A 174 -0.39 32.55 -4.93
N LEU A 175 -0.27 31.26 -5.25
CA LEU A 175 0.98 30.67 -5.73
C LEU A 175 1.12 30.91 -7.25
N PRO A 176 2.33 31.19 -7.75
CA PRO A 176 2.56 31.25 -9.18
C PRO A 176 2.29 29.89 -9.83
N GLU A 177 1.80 29.92 -11.08
CA GLU A 177 1.69 28.70 -11.87
C GLU A 177 3.07 28.11 -12.14
N TRP A 178 3.18 26.80 -11.91
CA TRP A 178 4.44 26.07 -12.02
C TRP A 178 4.39 24.94 -13.05
N GLN A 179 3.22 24.75 -13.68
CA GLN A 179 3.04 23.88 -14.83
C GLN A 179 3.36 24.61 -16.15
N ASP A 180 3.51 23.84 -17.22
CA ASP A 180 3.56 24.39 -18.58
C ASP A 180 2.22 25.06 -18.94
N ILE A 181 2.29 26.33 -19.32
CA ILE A 181 1.12 27.14 -19.67
C ILE A 181 0.34 26.57 -20.87
N THR A 182 1.02 25.89 -21.79
CA THR A 182 0.42 25.25 -22.96
C THR A 182 -0.46 24.08 -22.55
N ILE A 183 0.00 23.26 -21.60
CA ILE A 183 -0.77 22.12 -21.07
C ILE A 183 -2.02 22.63 -20.36
N ARG A 184 -1.86 23.63 -19.49
CA ARG A 184 -2.97 24.26 -18.77
C ARG A 184 -4.02 24.80 -19.74
N ASN A 185 -3.59 25.53 -20.77
CA ASN A 185 -4.51 26.14 -21.75
C ASN A 185 -5.22 25.09 -22.61
N ASN A 186 -4.51 24.06 -23.07
CA ASN A 186 -5.11 22.98 -23.89
C ASN A 186 -6.11 22.13 -23.10
N ARG A 187 -5.91 21.97 -21.80
CA ARG A 187 -6.82 21.23 -20.91
C ARG A 187 -7.91 22.10 -20.28
N LEU A 188 -7.90 23.41 -20.57
CA LEU A 188 -8.82 24.40 -19.98
C LEU A 188 -8.81 24.37 -18.45
N TRP A 189 -7.65 24.10 -17.85
CA TRP A 189 -7.55 24.01 -16.40
C TRP A 189 -7.57 25.40 -15.75
N PRO A 190 -8.25 25.54 -14.60
CA PRO A 190 -8.20 26.76 -13.80
C PRO A 190 -6.79 27.02 -13.25
N THR A 191 -6.57 28.21 -12.66
CA THR A 191 -5.35 28.43 -11.86
C THR A 191 -5.31 27.50 -10.65
N PHE A 192 -4.14 27.31 -10.02
CA PHE A 192 -4.01 26.51 -8.81
C PHE A 192 -4.98 26.94 -7.71
N HIS A 193 -5.05 28.25 -7.44
CA HIS A 193 -5.94 28.82 -6.43
C HIS A 193 -7.41 28.56 -6.76
N GLN A 194 -7.81 28.83 -8.01
CA GLN A 194 -9.18 28.58 -8.49
C GLN A 194 -9.54 27.09 -8.45
N ALA A 195 -8.60 26.20 -8.76
CA ALA A 195 -8.82 24.75 -8.71
C ALA A 195 -9.09 24.28 -7.28
N LEU A 196 -8.32 24.79 -6.32
CA LEU A 196 -8.48 24.49 -4.91
C LEU A 196 -9.82 25.02 -4.39
N GLU A 197 -10.14 26.29 -4.65
CA GLU A 197 -11.39 26.91 -4.24
C GLU A 197 -12.61 26.17 -4.82
N ALA A 198 -12.61 25.92 -6.14
CA ALA A 198 -13.70 25.22 -6.82
C ALA A 198 -13.90 23.79 -6.28
N SER A 199 -12.83 23.12 -5.85
CA SER A 199 -12.92 21.78 -5.24
C SER A 199 -13.63 21.79 -3.88
N HIS A 200 -13.69 22.94 -3.20
CA HIS A 200 -14.40 23.15 -1.92
C HIS A 200 -15.77 23.80 -2.07
N THR A 201 -16.12 24.27 -3.27
CA THR A 201 -17.43 24.86 -3.60
C THR A 201 -18.15 24.11 -4.74
N PRO A 202 -18.31 22.78 -4.66
CA PRO A 202 -18.99 22.01 -5.69
C PRO A 202 -20.45 22.45 -5.83
N GLN A 203 -20.93 22.55 -7.08
CA GLN A 203 -22.32 22.91 -7.41
C GLN A 203 -23.15 21.69 -7.79
N SER A 204 -22.50 20.56 -8.06
CA SER A 204 -23.12 19.30 -8.47
C SER A 204 -22.28 18.09 -8.07
N GLU A 205 -22.87 16.89 -8.14
CA GLU A 205 -22.11 15.65 -7.91
C GLU A 205 -21.02 15.44 -8.96
N LEU A 206 -21.19 16.00 -10.17
CA LEU A 206 -20.18 15.94 -11.23
C LEU A 206 -18.90 16.68 -10.83
N ASP A 207 -18.97 17.72 -10.00
CA ASP A 207 -17.81 18.47 -9.51
C ASP A 207 -16.99 17.68 -8.49
N LEU A 208 -17.57 16.62 -7.92
CA LEU A 208 -16.86 15.67 -7.06
C LEU A 208 -16.12 14.60 -7.86
N SER A 209 -16.48 14.42 -9.14
CA SER A 209 -15.87 13.42 -10.00
C SER A 209 -14.36 13.67 -10.12
N PRO A 210 -13.52 12.61 -10.13
CA PRO A 210 -12.11 12.73 -10.50
C PRO A 210 -11.89 13.43 -11.85
N ASP A 211 -12.89 13.39 -12.74
CA ASP A 211 -12.84 14.00 -14.07
C ASP A 211 -13.19 15.51 -14.08
N ALA A 212 -13.63 16.07 -12.96
CA ALA A 212 -13.86 17.52 -12.86
C ALA A 212 -12.55 18.28 -13.10
N LEU A 213 -12.58 19.32 -13.94
CA LEU A 213 -11.38 20.08 -14.32
C LEU A 213 -10.54 20.58 -13.12
N PRO A 214 -11.14 21.10 -12.03
CA PRO A 214 -10.38 21.46 -10.82
C PRO A 214 -9.65 20.27 -10.19
N ARG A 215 -10.30 19.11 -10.09
CA ARG A 215 -9.71 17.89 -9.50
C ARG A 215 -8.62 17.30 -10.40
N GLN A 216 -8.83 17.27 -11.71
CA GLN A 216 -7.80 16.88 -12.67
C GLN A 216 -6.56 17.78 -12.58
N ARG A 217 -6.77 19.10 -12.46
CA ARG A 217 -5.70 20.10 -12.31
C ARG A 217 -4.88 19.89 -11.04
N LEU A 218 -5.52 19.59 -9.91
CA LEU A 218 -4.84 19.29 -8.64
C LEU A 218 -4.11 17.93 -8.68
N ALA A 219 -4.74 16.89 -9.25
CA ALA A 219 -4.15 15.57 -9.40
C ALA A 219 -2.93 15.58 -10.34
N TYR A 220 -2.98 16.37 -11.42
CA TYR A 220 -1.82 16.57 -12.30
C TYR A 220 -0.69 17.28 -11.57
N ASP A 221 -0.99 18.30 -10.75
CA ASP A 221 0.02 18.97 -9.92
C ASP A 221 0.72 17.99 -8.98
N GLU A 222 -0.03 17.15 -8.29
CA GLU A 222 0.55 16.12 -7.42
C GLU A 222 1.47 15.18 -8.22
N ALA A 223 1.00 14.69 -9.38
CA ALA A 223 1.78 13.81 -10.24
C ALA A 223 3.04 14.49 -10.79
N LEU A 224 2.94 15.74 -11.24
CA LEU A 224 4.07 16.51 -11.76
C LEU A 224 5.10 16.78 -10.65
N ALA A 225 4.65 17.16 -9.45
CA ALA A 225 5.52 17.46 -8.31
C ALA A 225 6.34 16.22 -7.97
N HIS A 226 5.67 15.06 -7.97
CA HIS A 226 6.30 13.77 -7.79
C HIS A 226 7.36 13.50 -8.87
N GLN A 227 7.02 13.63 -10.15
CA GLN A 227 7.97 13.39 -11.26
C GLN A 227 9.17 14.35 -11.24
N LEU A 228 8.96 15.63 -10.90
CA LEU A 228 10.05 16.60 -10.76
C LEU A 228 10.98 16.24 -9.61
N ALA A 229 10.44 15.84 -8.46
CA ALA A 229 11.23 15.40 -7.32
C ALA A 229 12.09 14.17 -7.67
N LEU A 230 11.51 13.19 -8.36
CA LEU A 230 12.24 12.01 -8.84
C LEU A 230 13.34 12.37 -9.82
N LYS A 231 13.05 13.24 -10.80
CA LYS A 231 14.03 13.69 -11.79
C LYS A 231 15.19 14.47 -11.16
N ALA A 232 14.89 15.34 -10.19
CA ALA A 232 15.91 16.07 -9.44
C ALA A 232 16.83 15.12 -8.66
N ARG A 233 16.26 14.09 -8.00
CA ARG A 233 17.07 13.06 -7.30
C ARG A 233 17.89 12.21 -8.28
N LYS A 234 17.31 11.81 -9.42
CA LYS A 234 18.03 11.08 -10.48
C LYS A 234 19.19 11.90 -11.01
N SER A 235 18.99 13.19 -11.29
CA SER A 235 20.04 14.11 -11.74
C SER A 235 21.14 14.28 -10.69
N HIS A 236 20.79 14.45 -9.41
CA HIS A 236 21.78 14.55 -8.33
C HIS A 236 22.62 13.26 -8.19
N ARG A 237 22.01 12.09 -8.35
CA ARG A 237 22.72 10.80 -8.36
C ARG A 237 23.63 10.67 -9.58
N GLN A 238 23.15 11.04 -10.76
CA GLN A 238 23.93 11.01 -12.00
C GLN A 238 25.12 11.99 -11.96
N ALA A 239 25.04 13.06 -11.18
CA ALA A 239 26.19 13.94 -10.96
C ALA A 239 27.35 13.26 -10.20
N GLN A 240 27.14 12.10 -9.57
CA GLN A 240 28.19 11.30 -8.96
C GLN A 240 28.75 10.32 -10.00
N PRO A 241 30.00 10.48 -10.46
CA PRO A 241 30.61 9.57 -11.42
C PRO A 241 30.78 8.19 -10.79
N ALA A 242 30.40 7.14 -11.51
CA ALA A 242 30.67 5.75 -11.17
C ALA A 242 31.72 5.18 -12.13
N ARG A 243 32.34 4.05 -11.75
CA ARG A 243 33.27 3.37 -12.64
C ARG A 243 32.53 2.81 -13.85
N VAL A 244 33.17 2.90 -15.01
CA VAL A 244 32.67 2.24 -16.23
C VAL A 244 33.10 0.78 -16.17
N ILE A 245 32.13 -0.12 -16.20
CA ILE A 245 32.36 -1.57 -16.17
C ILE A 245 31.86 -2.14 -17.50
N ALA A 246 32.79 -2.72 -18.28
CA ALA A 246 32.48 -3.27 -19.59
C ALA A 246 31.76 -4.61 -19.48
N ARG A 247 31.16 -5.06 -20.60
CA ARG A 247 30.72 -6.44 -20.75
C ARG A 247 31.95 -7.33 -20.94
N HIS A 248 31.85 -8.53 -20.40
CA HIS A 248 32.93 -9.49 -20.21
C HIS A 248 32.48 -10.89 -20.70
N GLU A 249 33.41 -11.84 -20.86
CA GLU A 249 33.13 -13.13 -21.52
C GLU A 249 32.61 -14.21 -20.56
N TRP A 250 33.02 -14.20 -19.29
CA TRP A 250 32.67 -15.22 -18.28
C TRP A 250 31.16 -15.33 -18.04
N ALA A 251 30.44 -14.21 -18.11
CA ALA A 251 28.99 -14.25 -17.98
C ALA A 251 28.34 -14.94 -19.19
N ASP A 252 28.91 -14.80 -20.38
CA ASP A 252 28.42 -15.49 -21.58
C ASP A 252 28.78 -16.98 -21.55
N GLU A 253 29.97 -17.34 -21.03
CA GLU A 253 30.34 -18.73 -20.72
C GLU A 253 29.40 -19.37 -19.71
N ALA A 254 29.07 -18.67 -18.62
CA ALA A 254 28.09 -19.12 -17.64
C ALA A 254 26.74 -19.41 -18.29
N VAL A 255 26.25 -18.52 -19.18
CA VAL A 255 24.99 -18.72 -19.89
C VAL A 255 25.02 -19.97 -20.77
N ASN A 256 26.13 -20.21 -21.48
CA ASN A 256 26.29 -21.37 -22.34
C ASN A 256 26.36 -22.70 -21.56
N ALA A 257 26.77 -22.67 -20.29
CA ALA A 257 26.82 -23.83 -19.41
C ALA A 257 25.47 -24.17 -18.74
N LEU A 258 24.46 -23.30 -18.84
CA LEU A 258 23.17 -23.52 -18.22
C LEU A 258 22.39 -24.67 -18.90
N PRO A 259 21.64 -25.47 -18.14
CA PRO A 259 20.79 -26.53 -18.70
C PRO A 259 19.51 -26.00 -19.36
N PHE A 260 19.35 -24.69 -19.48
CA PHE A 260 18.19 -24.01 -20.07
C PHE A 260 18.62 -22.71 -20.74
N ALA A 261 17.84 -22.25 -21.72
CA ALA A 261 18.05 -20.95 -22.34
C ALA A 261 17.43 -19.82 -21.51
N LEU A 262 18.06 -18.64 -21.54
CA LEU A 262 17.48 -17.43 -20.98
C LEU A 262 16.19 -17.04 -21.74
N THR A 263 15.22 -16.49 -21.02
CA THR A 263 14.05 -15.87 -21.65
C THR A 263 14.44 -14.54 -22.31
N GLY A 264 13.63 -14.07 -23.28
CA GLY A 264 13.85 -12.76 -23.90
C GLY A 264 13.81 -11.64 -22.87
N ALA A 265 12.95 -11.76 -21.85
CA ALA A 265 12.88 -10.80 -20.76
C ALA A 265 14.16 -10.77 -19.89
N GLN A 266 14.76 -11.94 -19.62
CA GLN A 266 16.03 -12.04 -18.89
C GLN A 266 17.19 -11.42 -19.69
N VAL A 267 17.24 -11.67 -21.00
CA VAL A 267 18.26 -11.08 -21.88
C VAL A 267 18.13 -9.55 -21.91
N ARG A 268 16.91 -9.01 -22.07
CA ARG A 268 16.64 -7.56 -22.03
C ARG A 268 17.07 -6.95 -20.69
N ALA A 269 16.69 -7.58 -19.57
CA ALA A 269 17.04 -7.08 -18.24
C ALA A 269 18.56 -7.11 -17.97
N LEU A 270 19.28 -8.11 -18.47
CA LEU A 270 20.72 -8.18 -18.36
C LEU A 270 21.41 -7.07 -19.19
N GLU A 271 20.97 -6.82 -20.41
CA GLU A 271 21.51 -5.73 -21.23
C GLU A 271 21.19 -4.35 -20.65
N ASP A 272 20.01 -4.16 -20.04
CA ASP A 272 19.70 -2.95 -19.27
C ASP A 272 20.72 -2.71 -18.14
N VAL A 273 21.01 -3.75 -17.34
CA VAL A 273 21.99 -3.69 -16.24
C VAL A 273 23.39 -3.39 -16.80
N ARG A 274 23.81 -4.10 -17.85
CA ARG A 274 25.12 -3.88 -18.49
C ARG A 274 25.21 -2.49 -19.11
N GLY A 275 24.12 -1.92 -19.61
CA GLY A 275 24.05 -0.56 -20.12
C GLY A 275 24.29 0.47 -19.01
N ASP A 276 23.66 0.28 -17.85
CA ASP A 276 23.87 1.15 -16.69
C ASP A 276 25.30 1.06 -16.15
N LEU A 277 25.88 -0.14 -16.07
CA LEU A 277 27.28 -0.37 -15.68
C LEU A 277 28.28 0.31 -16.62
N ARG A 278 27.96 0.40 -17.92
CA ARG A 278 28.78 1.08 -18.94
C ARG A 278 28.58 2.60 -18.97
N SER A 279 27.54 3.13 -18.31
CA SER A 279 27.12 4.53 -18.45
C SER A 279 28.05 5.54 -17.77
N GLY A 280 28.92 5.10 -16.85
CA GLY A 280 29.71 5.99 -15.99
C GLY A 280 28.89 6.71 -14.90
N HIS A 281 27.61 6.37 -14.76
CA HIS A 281 26.72 6.91 -13.75
C HIS A 281 26.32 5.80 -12.77
N ARG A 282 26.09 6.17 -11.52
CA ARG A 282 25.67 5.21 -10.50
C ARG A 282 24.29 4.62 -10.84
N MET A 283 24.25 3.31 -11.03
CA MET A 283 23.01 2.55 -11.29
C MET A 283 22.11 2.54 -10.07
N ASN A 284 20.81 2.71 -10.29
CA ASN A 284 19.76 2.38 -9.33
C ASN A 284 18.65 1.69 -10.12
N ARG A 285 18.60 0.36 -10.06
CA ARG A 285 17.67 -0.44 -10.87
C ARG A 285 16.84 -1.39 -10.01
N LEU A 286 15.58 -1.55 -10.40
CA LEU A 286 14.67 -2.56 -9.86
C LEU A 286 14.38 -3.60 -10.94
N ILE A 287 14.78 -4.84 -10.68
CA ILE A 287 14.35 -6.00 -11.48
C ILE A 287 13.06 -6.53 -10.85
N GLN A 288 11.97 -6.41 -11.58
CA GLN A 288 10.66 -6.88 -11.19
C GLN A 288 10.30 -8.11 -12.00
N GLY A 289 9.74 -9.13 -11.36
CA GLY A 289 9.24 -10.30 -12.06
C GLY A 289 8.62 -11.28 -11.09
N ASP A 290 7.77 -12.17 -11.60
CA ASP A 290 7.14 -13.19 -10.77
C ASP A 290 8.17 -14.05 -10.01
N VAL A 291 7.71 -14.69 -8.93
CA VAL A 291 8.50 -15.72 -8.23
C VAL A 291 8.95 -16.77 -9.24
N GLY A 292 10.25 -17.03 -9.33
CA GLY A 292 10.82 -17.98 -10.29
C GLY A 292 11.09 -17.43 -11.69
N ALA A 293 10.88 -16.14 -11.98
CA ALA A 293 11.20 -15.54 -13.29
C ALA A 293 12.72 -15.44 -13.59
N GLY A 294 13.60 -15.95 -12.72
CA GLY A 294 15.05 -15.92 -12.91
C GLY A 294 15.73 -14.59 -12.54
N LYS A 295 15.13 -13.77 -11.67
CA LYS A 295 15.72 -12.50 -11.17
C LYS A 295 17.14 -12.68 -10.63
N THR A 296 17.33 -13.72 -9.79
CA THR A 296 18.63 -14.06 -9.20
C THR A 296 19.68 -14.38 -10.24
N LEU A 297 19.31 -15.03 -11.35
CA LEU A 297 20.23 -15.37 -12.42
C LEU A 297 20.72 -14.11 -13.15
N VAL A 298 19.82 -13.18 -13.48
CA VAL A 298 20.20 -11.89 -14.10
C VAL A 298 21.17 -11.12 -13.19
N ALA A 299 20.89 -11.08 -11.88
CA ALA A 299 21.79 -10.45 -10.92
C ALA A 299 23.15 -11.16 -10.84
N LEU A 300 23.18 -12.49 -10.81
CA LEU A 300 24.41 -13.28 -10.76
C LEU A 300 25.28 -13.03 -12.01
N LEU A 301 24.69 -12.98 -13.20
CA LEU A 301 25.42 -12.69 -14.44
C LEU A 301 26.07 -11.30 -14.41
N ALA A 302 25.38 -10.28 -13.88
CA ALA A 302 25.96 -8.96 -13.68
C ALA A 302 27.10 -8.97 -12.64
N MET A 303 26.99 -9.79 -11.59
CA MET A 303 28.06 -9.98 -10.60
C MET A 303 29.29 -10.67 -11.20
N ILE A 304 29.10 -11.59 -12.15
CA ILE A 304 30.18 -12.25 -12.90
C ILE A 304 30.90 -11.25 -13.80
N ASP A 305 30.18 -10.40 -14.53
CA ASP A 305 30.80 -9.31 -15.34
C ASP A 305 31.72 -8.43 -14.46
N LEU A 306 31.29 -8.12 -13.22
CA LEU A 306 32.10 -7.37 -12.27
C LEU A 306 33.32 -8.13 -11.74
N ALA A 307 33.17 -9.44 -11.51
CA ALA A 307 34.25 -10.29 -11.01
C ALA A 307 35.38 -10.38 -12.04
N GLU A 308 35.05 -10.53 -13.33
CA GLU A 308 36.02 -10.52 -14.43
C GLU A 308 36.73 -9.17 -14.56
N ALA A 309 36.01 -8.07 -14.35
CA ALA A 309 36.58 -6.71 -14.29
C ALA A 309 37.46 -6.46 -13.05
N GLY A 310 37.62 -7.44 -12.14
CA GLY A 310 38.43 -7.32 -10.94
C GLY A 310 37.78 -6.52 -9.81
N PHE A 311 36.44 -6.40 -9.81
CA PHE A 311 35.68 -5.73 -8.76
C PHE A 311 34.98 -6.73 -7.85
N GLN A 312 34.48 -6.22 -6.71
CA GLN A 312 33.67 -6.99 -5.78
C GLN A 312 32.20 -6.63 -5.91
N SER A 313 31.35 -7.62 -5.68
CA SER A 313 29.90 -7.45 -5.62
C SER A 313 29.33 -8.18 -4.41
N VAL A 314 28.20 -7.68 -3.90
CA VAL A 314 27.46 -8.32 -2.81
C VAL A 314 26.03 -8.61 -3.24
N MET A 315 25.55 -9.83 -2.98
CA MET A 315 24.14 -10.18 -3.03
C MET A 315 23.62 -10.41 -1.63
N MET A 316 22.62 -9.63 -1.26
CA MET A 316 22.00 -9.71 0.04
C MET A 316 20.62 -10.34 0.00
N ALA A 317 20.35 -11.14 1.03
CA ALA A 317 19.04 -11.72 1.27
C ALA A 317 18.53 -11.41 2.69
N PRO A 318 17.20 -11.30 2.89
CA PRO A 318 16.60 -10.92 4.17
C PRO A 318 16.84 -11.94 5.29
N THR A 319 16.98 -13.22 4.92
CA THR A 319 17.21 -14.31 5.87
C THR A 319 18.47 -15.07 5.51
N GLU A 320 19.06 -15.71 6.53
CA GLU A 320 20.24 -16.55 6.35
C GLU A 320 19.98 -17.71 5.38
N ILE A 321 18.81 -18.34 5.47
CA ILE A 321 18.48 -19.45 4.57
C ILE A 321 18.46 -18.98 3.13
N LEU A 322 17.90 -17.81 2.84
CA LEU A 322 17.85 -17.31 1.47
C LEU A 322 19.25 -16.91 0.96
N ALA A 323 20.09 -16.32 1.82
CA ALA A 323 21.49 -16.02 1.47
C ALA A 323 22.28 -17.30 1.14
N ARG A 324 22.10 -18.34 1.96
CA ARG A 324 22.73 -19.65 1.74
C ARG A 324 22.21 -20.34 0.48
N GLN A 325 20.90 -20.26 0.24
CA GLN A 325 20.30 -20.79 -0.98
C GLN A 325 20.86 -20.10 -2.24
N HIS A 326 21.01 -18.77 -2.23
CA HIS A 326 21.62 -18.05 -3.35
C HIS A 326 23.08 -18.45 -3.55
N TYR A 327 23.84 -18.57 -2.45
CA TYR A 327 25.22 -19.03 -2.49
C TYR A 327 25.34 -20.45 -3.09
N GLU A 328 24.63 -21.43 -2.50
CA GLU A 328 24.68 -22.84 -2.92
C GLU A 328 24.20 -23.05 -4.37
N LYS A 329 23.16 -22.33 -4.81
CA LYS A 329 22.69 -22.38 -6.21
C LYS A 329 23.67 -21.74 -7.19
N SER A 330 24.50 -20.80 -6.74
CA SER A 330 25.47 -20.11 -7.59
C SER A 330 26.80 -20.84 -7.67
N LEU A 331 27.18 -21.61 -6.63
CA LEU A 331 28.47 -22.31 -6.56
C LEU A 331 28.81 -23.13 -7.81
N PRO A 332 27.93 -23.98 -8.38
CA PRO A 332 28.28 -24.76 -9.57
C PRO A 332 28.72 -23.91 -10.77
N ILE A 333 28.14 -22.71 -10.92
CA ILE A 333 28.49 -21.76 -11.99
C ILE A 333 29.80 -21.05 -11.64
N LEU A 334 29.94 -20.59 -10.40
CA LEU A 334 31.11 -19.83 -9.96
C LEU A 334 32.38 -20.70 -9.90
N ASP A 335 32.27 -21.94 -9.43
CA ASP A 335 33.38 -22.90 -9.37
C ASP A 335 33.85 -23.29 -10.77
N ALA A 336 32.94 -23.47 -11.73
CA ALA A 336 33.27 -23.75 -13.13
C ALA A 336 34.09 -22.61 -13.77
N LEU A 337 33.86 -21.37 -13.33
CA LEU A 337 34.59 -20.17 -13.77
C LEU A 337 35.77 -19.80 -12.85
N SER A 338 36.04 -20.59 -11.80
CA SER A 338 37.05 -20.29 -10.78
C SER A 338 36.89 -18.90 -10.12
N ILE A 339 35.65 -18.44 -9.95
CA ILE A 339 35.34 -17.16 -9.31
C ILE A 339 35.21 -17.38 -7.80
N PRO A 340 36.08 -16.78 -6.97
CA PRO A 340 36.04 -16.97 -5.53
C PRO A 340 34.81 -16.28 -4.92
N ALA A 341 33.95 -17.09 -4.32
CA ALA A 341 32.73 -16.66 -3.66
C ALA A 341 32.80 -16.87 -2.14
N LEU A 342 32.11 -16.02 -1.38
CA LEU A 342 32.07 -16.09 0.07
C LEU A 342 30.64 -15.88 0.59
N ILE A 343 30.26 -16.59 1.64
CA ILE A 343 29.03 -16.33 2.38
C ILE A 343 29.31 -15.77 3.78
N MET A 344 28.63 -14.67 4.13
CA MET A 344 28.69 -14.00 5.43
C MET A 344 27.29 -13.87 6.06
N THR A 345 27.06 -14.55 7.18
CA THR A 345 25.75 -14.56 7.86
C THR A 345 25.88 -14.16 9.34
N GLY A 346 24.74 -14.03 10.02
CA GLY A 346 24.73 -13.69 11.45
C GLY A 346 25.28 -14.79 12.36
N ARG A 347 25.44 -16.02 11.86
CA ARG A 347 25.99 -17.16 12.61
C ARG A 347 27.51 -17.17 12.69
N ASP A 348 28.19 -16.40 11.83
CA ASP A 348 29.65 -16.32 11.85
C ASP A 348 30.13 -15.72 13.18
N LYS A 349 30.85 -16.51 13.99
CA LYS A 349 31.33 -16.12 15.33
C LYS A 349 32.85 -16.24 15.45
N GLY A 350 33.44 -15.37 16.26
CA GLY A 350 34.87 -15.41 16.61
C GLY A 350 35.80 -15.43 15.40
N LYS A 351 36.73 -16.39 15.38
CA LYS A 351 37.80 -16.51 14.38
C LYS A 351 37.28 -16.68 12.95
N GLU A 352 36.18 -17.40 12.75
CA GLU A 352 35.62 -17.61 11.40
C GLU A 352 35.17 -16.29 10.78
N ARG A 353 34.50 -15.44 11.57
CA ARG A 353 34.05 -14.12 11.12
C ARG A 353 35.23 -13.19 10.78
N GLU A 354 36.29 -13.24 11.58
CA GLU A 354 37.51 -12.46 11.33
C GLU A 354 38.22 -12.91 10.05
N ALA A 355 38.33 -14.22 9.81
CA ALA A 355 38.88 -14.76 8.57
C ALA A 355 38.08 -14.31 7.34
N LYS A 356 36.75 -14.46 7.37
CA LYS A 356 35.86 -14.01 6.28
C LYS A 356 35.98 -12.51 6.00
N ARG A 357 36.11 -11.69 7.05
CA ARG A 357 36.35 -10.24 6.93
C ARG A 357 37.68 -9.93 6.26
N ALA A 358 38.74 -10.64 6.62
CA ALA A 358 40.05 -10.47 6.02
C ALA A 358 40.02 -10.79 4.52
N VAL A 359 39.40 -11.92 4.14
CA VAL A 359 39.21 -12.32 2.73
C VAL A 359 38.43 -11.26 1.94
N ALA A 360 37.34 -10.73 2.50
CA ALA A 360 36.56 -9.68 1.86
C ALA A 360 37.34 -8.35 1.71
N ALA A 361 38.08 -7.96 2.75
CA ALA A 361 38.88 -6.73 2.76
C ALA A 361 40.11 -6.81 1.85
N ALA A 362 40.69 -8.00 1.67
CA ALA A 362 41.80 -8.25 0.76
C ALA A 362 41.38 -8.31 -0.71
N GLY A 363 40.08 -8.42 -1.00
CA GLY A 363 39.58 -8.56 -2.37
C GLY A 363 39.66 -9.99 -2.92
N GLU A 364 40.00 -10.97 -2.08
CA GLU A 364 40.13 -12.38 -2.46
C GLU A 364 38.77 -13.00 -2.83
N ALA A 365 37.69 -12.59 -2.16
CA ALA A 365 36.33 -12.94 -2.59
C ALA A 365 35.78 -11.87 -3.55
N ARG A 366 35.48 -12.26 -4.79
CA ARG A 366 34.88 -11.38 -5.82
C ARG A 366 33.37 -11.25 -5.66
N ILE A 367 32.71 -12.31 -5.22
CA ILE A 367 31.26 -12.36 -5.05
C ILE A 367 30.96 -12.73 -3.60
N ILE A 368 30.25 -11.85 -2.89
CA ILE A 368 29.86 -12.06 -1.50
C ILE A 368 28.35 -12.25 -1.41
N PHE A 369 27.89 -13.31 -0.77
CA PHE A 369 26.50 -13.52 -0.39
C PHE A 369 26.33 -13.27 1.10
N GLY A 370 25.24 -12.63 1.52
CA GLY A 370 25.06 -12.45 2.95
C GLY A 370 23.74 -11.84 3.39
N THR A 371 23.63 -11.65 4.69
CA THR A 371 22.50 -10.97 5.33
C THR A 371 22.92 -9.57 5.80
N HIS A 372 22.15 -8.98 6.72
CA HIS A 372 22.52 -7.75 7.40
C HIS A 372 23.91 -7.76 8.06
N ALA A 373 24.50 -8.95 8.29
CA ALA A 373 25.87 -9.11 8.80
C ALA A 373 26.91 -8.36 7.96
N VAL A 374 26.69 -8.23 6.64
CA VAL A 374 27.59 -7.53 5.73
C VAL A 374 27.65 -6.02 6.01
N PHE A 375 26.62 -5.45 6.64
CA PHE A 375 26.57 -4.02 7.01
C PHE A 375 27.26 -3.66 8.30
N GLN A 376 27.58 -4.66 9.13
CA GLN A 376 28.13 -4.41 10.44
C GLN A 376 29.47 -3.68 10.33
N GLU A 377 29.77 -2.90 11.37
CA GLU A 377 31.07 -2.23 11.49
C GLU A 377 32.20 -3.27 11.45
N GLY A 378 33.29 -2.92 10.78
CA GLY A 378 34.46 -3.78 10.58
C GLY A 378 34.38 -4.76 9.40
N VAL A 379 33.31 -4.74 8.58
CA VAL A 379 33.31 -5.43 7.27
C VAL A 379 33.66 -4.42 6.18
N ASN A 380 34.86 -4.53 5.62
CA ASN A 380 35.38 -3.68 4.57
C ASN A 380 35.57 -4.47 3.27
N PHE A 381 35.57 -3.76 2.15
CA PHE A 381 35.79 -4.31 0.81
C PHE A 381 36.96 -3.59 0.15
N ALA A 382 37.73 -4.30 -0.66
CA ALA A 382 38.81 -3.71 -1.45
C ALA A 382 38.25 -2.85 -2.59
N ALA A 383 37.24 -3.34 -3.31
CA ALA A 383 36.70 -2.69 -4.51
C ALA A 383 35.23 -3.03 -4.77
N LEU A 384 34.35 -2.79 -3.79
CA LEU A 384 32.90 -2.99 -3.95
C LEU A 384 32.34 -2.04 -5.01
N GLN A 385 31.70 -2.58 -6.05
CA GLN A 385 31.09 -1.79 -7.12
C GLN A 385 29.62 -2.12 -7.37
N LEU A 386 29.10 -3.27 -6.93
CA LEU A 386 27.67 -3.62 -7.06
C LEU A 386 27.10 -4.16 -5.75
N ALA A 387 25.92 -3.66 -5.42
CA ALA A 387 25.08 -4.14 -4.33
C ALA A 387 23.74 -4.62 -4.87
N VAL A 388 23.48 -5.93 -4.75
CA VAL A 388 22.21 -6.55 -5.08
C VAL A 388 21.44 -6.80 -3.78
N ILE A 389 20.19 -6.32 -3.70
CA ILE A 389 19.29 -6.60 -2.57
C ILE A 389 18.06 -7.34 -3.06
N ASP A 390 17.88 -8.56 -2.57
CA ASP A 390 16.65 -9.34 -2.73
C ASP A 390 15.61 -8.92 -1.68
N GLU A 391 14.34 -8.84 -2.07
CA GLU A 391 13.22 -8.39 -1.22
C GLU A 391 13.50 -7.08 -0.45
N GLN A 392 13.80 -6.01 -1.20
CA GLN A 392 14.27 -4.73 -0.65
C GLN A 392 13.44 -4.13 0.50
N HIS A 393 12.15 -4.43 0.57
CA HIS A 393 11.23 -3.86 1.56
C HIS A 393 11.52 -4.34 2.99
N ARG A 394 12.33 -5.41 3.15
CA ARG A 394 12.76 -5.91 4.46
C ARG A 394 13.99 -5.21 5.02
N PHE A 395 14.65 -4.36 4.23
CA PHE A 395 15.87 -3.66 4.63
C PHE A 395 15.60 -2.18 4.91
N GLY A 396 16.02 -1.72 6.10
CA GLY A 396 15.80 -0.33 6.53
C GLY A 396 16.58 0.69 5.69
N VAL A 397 16.08 1.92 5.58
CA VAL A 397 16.71 3.02 4.83
C VAL A 397 18.16 3.27 5.28
N GLY A 398 18.42 3.28 6.60
CA GLY A 398 19.76 3.50 7.14
C GLY A 398 20.76 2.37 6.85
N GLN A 399 20.29 1.13 6.72
CA GLN A 399 21.16 0.00 6.36
C GLN A 399 21.67 0.13 4.92
N ARG A 400 20.81 0.60 4.00
CA ARG A 400 21.19 0.85 2.60
C ARG A 400 22.26 1.94 2.47
N GLN A 401 22.12 3.04 3.22
CA GLN A 401 23.14 4.11 3.22
C GLN A 401 24.51 3.61 3.69
N ARG A 402 24.56 2.75 4.71
CA ARG A 402 25.82 2.16 5.21
C ARG A 402 26.52 1.28 4.18
N LEU A 403 25.79 0.67 3.24
CA LEU A 403 26.41 -0.10 2.16
C LEU A 403 27.05 0.81 1.14
N PHE A 404 26.33 1.88 0.77
CA PHE A 404 26.82 2.85 -0.20
C PHE A 404 28.02 3.63 0.32
N SER A 405 28.18 3.77 1.64
CA SER A 405 29.40 4.35 2.22
C SER A 405 30.60 3.41 2.25
N LYS A 406 30.43 2.10 1.97
CA LYS A 406 31.53 1.10 2.01
C LYS A 406 32.29 0.97 0.69
N GLY A 407 31.83 1.64 -0.38
CA GLY A 407 32.52 1.68 -1.67
C GLY A 407 32.24 3.01 -2.35
N ASP A 408 33.06 3.36 -3.35
CA ASP A 408 32.86 4.58 -4.12
C ASP A 408 31.80 4.36 -5.21
N ALA A 409 30.78 5.21 -5.23
CA ALA A 409 29.67 5.21 -6.20
C ALA A 409 29.04 3.83 -6.50
N VAL A 410 28.89 2.97 -5.49
CA VAL A 410 28.39 1.57 -5.63
C VAL A 410 27.05 1.51 -6.39
N HIS A 411 27.03 0.77 -7.50
CA HIS A 411 25.83 0.46 -8.27
C HIS A 411 24.83 -0.31 -7.41
N TYR A 412 23.55 0.02 -7.55
CA TYR A 412 22.48 -0.56 -6.75
C TYR A 412 21.46 -1.29 -7.62
N LEU A 413 21.28 -2.57 -7.33
CA LEU A 413 20.29 -3.44 -7.96
C LEU A 413 19.35 -3.98 -6.88
N SER A 414 18.05 -3.82 -7.07
CA SER A 414 17.03 -4.37 -6.20
C SER A 414 16.16 -5.37 -6.95
N MET A 415 15.68 -6.39 -6.26
CA MET A 415 14.78 -7.39 -6.85
C MET A 415 13.46 -7.42 -6.07
N SER A 416 12.35 -7.54 -6.79
CA SER A 416 11.03 -7.74 -6.19
C SER A 416 10.24 -8.82 -6.91
N ALA A 417 9.59 -9.68 -6.13
CA ALA A 417 8.73 -10.73 -6.63
C ALA A 417 7.30 -10.26 -6.93
N THR A 418 6.86 -9.14 -6.37
CA THR A 418 5.52 -8.59 -6.62
C THR A 418 5.49 -7.79 -7.90
N PRO A 419 4.61 -8.12 -8.85
CA PRO A 419 4.34 -7.24 -9.96
C PRO A 419 3.65 -5.98 -9.42
N ILE A 420 4.42 -4.92 -9.25
CA ILE A 420 3.90 -3.59 -8.95
C ILE A 420 3.41 -2.99 -10.26
N PRO A 421 2.16 -2.49 -10.34
CA PRO A 421 1.71 -1.77 -11.52
C PRO A 421 2.73 -0.70 -11.88
N ARG A 422 3.13 -0.60 -13.15
CA ARG A 422 4.21 0.30 -13.58
C ARG A 422 4.00 1.74 -13.09
N THR A 423 2.76 2.21 -13.09
CA THR A 423 2.37 3.52 -12.55
C THR A 423 2.69 3.67 -11.07
N LEU A 424 2.45 2.64 -10.25
CA LEU A 424 2.77 2.61 -8.83
C LEU A 424 4.27 2.38 -8.56
N ALA A 425 4.95 1.63 -9.43
CA ALA A 425 6.40 1.47 -9.37
C ALA A 425 7.10 2.81 -9.61
N LEU A 426 6.63 3.59 -10.58
CA LEU A 426 7.13 4.93 -10.89
C LEU A 426 6.83 5.97 -9.79
N THR A 427 5.84 5.75 -8.92
CA THR A 427 5.58 6.65 -7.79
C THR A 427 6.24 6.20 -6.49
N GLN A 428 6.23 4.90 -6.21
CA GLN A 428 6.78 4.35 -4.96
C GLN A 428 8.30 4.13 -5.02
N TYR A 429 8.80 3.75 -6.20
CA TYR A 429 10.21 3.44 -6.45
C TYR A 429 10.81 4.32 -7.55
N GLY A 430 10.16 5.44 -7.89
CA GLY A 430 10.45 6.28 -9.06
C GLY A 430 11.87 6.84 -9.20
N GLU A 431 12.75 6.58 -8.24
CA GLU A 431 14.18 6.81 -8.38
C GLU A 431 14.91 5.70 -9.13
N ALA A 432 14.37 4.47 -9.15
CA ALA A 432 14.98 3.31 -9.77
C ALA A 432 14.48 3.14 -11.20
N ASP A 433 15.39 2.84 -12.12
CA ASP A 433 15.05 2.39 -13.46
C ASP A 433 14.48 0.96 -13.37
N LEU A 434 13.46 0.63 -14.18
CA LEU A 434 12.68 -0.60 -14.04
C LEU A 434 13.00 -1.57 -15.19
N SER A 435 13.37 -2.81 -14.86
CA SER A 435 13.42 -3.94 -15.81
C SER A 435 12.40 -4.98 -15.39
N ILE A 436 11.50 -5.37 -16.32
CA ILE A 436 10.42 -6.32 -16.05
C ILE A 436 10.74 -7.67 -16.69
N LEU A 437 10.69 -8.73 -15.90
CA LEU A 437 10.73 -10.13 -16.33
C LEU A 437 9.29 -10.64 -16.47
N ASP A 438 8.68 -10.39 -17.63
CA ASP A 438 7.29 -10.71 -17.98
C ASP A 438 7.11 -12.10 -18.61
N GLU A 439 8.21 -12.80 -18.89
CA GLU A 439 8.24 -14.13 -19.49
C GLU A 439 8.51 -15.21 -18.42
N LYS A 440 7.72 -16.29 -18.43
CA LYS A 440 7.94 -17.44 -17.53
C LYS A 440 8.95 -18.42 -18.13
N PRO A 441 9.87 -19.01 -17.34
CA PRO A 441 10.77 -20.06 -17.82
C PRO A 441 10.01 -21.28 -18.36
N ALA A 442 10.61 -21.98 -19.32
CA ALA A 442 10.04 -23.18 -19.92
C ALA A 442 9.83 -24.31 -18.88
N GLY A 443 8.75 -25.08 -19.03
CA GLY A 443 8.45 -26.26 -18.19
C GLY A 443 7.54 -26.03 -16.98
N ARG A 444 7.13 -24.79 -16.69
CA ARG A 444 6.25 -24.50 -15.55
C ARG A 444 4.77 -24.70 -15.88
N GLN A 445 4.10 -25.58 -15.13
CA GLN A 445 2.65 -25.80 -15.27
C GLN A 445 1.83 -24.74 -14.50
N PRO A 446 0.64 -24.37 -14.99
CA PRO A 446 -0.24 -23.45 -14.28
C PRO A 446 -0.75 -24.07 -12.96
N ILE A 447 -0.82 -23.25 -11.92
CA ILE A 447 -1.31 -23.66 -10.60
C ILE A 447 -2.83 -23.73 -10.65
N GLN A 448 -3.41 -24.88 -10.29
CA GLN A 448 -4.86 -25.03 -10.21
C GLN A 448 -5.37 -24.32 -8.95
N THR A 449 -6.18 -23.27 -9.13
CA THR A 449 -6.69 -22.48 -8.00
C THR A 449 -8.17 -22.79 -7.75
N ALA A 450 -8.52 -23.09 -6.51
CA ALA A 450 -9.89 -23.37 -6.08
C ALA A 450 -10.29 -22.46 -4.92
N VAL A 451 -11.43 -21.79 -5.06
CA VAL A 451 -12.04 -20.96 -4.01
C VAL A 451 -13.14 -21.77 -3.34
N VAL A 452 -13.00 -22.03 -2.03
CA VAL A 452 -13.81 -23.01 -1.30
C VAL A 452 -14.36 -22.40 -0.01
N PRO A 453 -15.67 -22.48 0.27
CA PRO A 453 -16.20 -22.03 1.56
C PRO A 453 -15.67 -22.92 2.69
N ARG A 454 -15.39 -22.33 3.85
CA ARG A 454 -14.86 -23.05 5.03
C ARG A 454 -15.76 -24.18 5.51
N ALA A 455 -17.06 -24.14 5.23
CA ALA A 455 -17.98 -25.26 5.48
C ALA A 455 -17.54 -26.59 4.83
N ARG A 456 -16.73 -26.55 3.76
CA ARG A 456 -16.15 -27.73 3.07
C ARG A 456 -14.72 -28.06 3.52
N LEU A 457 -14.30 -27.60 4.69
CA LEU A 457 -12.96 -27.87 5.22
C LEU A 457 -12.65 -29.37 5.31
N ASN A 458 -13.64 -30.20 5.66
CA ASN A 458 -13.45 -31.65 5.74
C ASN A 458 -13.08 -32.28 4.38
N ASP A 459 -13.66 -31.80 3.28
CA ASP A 459 -13.31 -32.26 1.93
C ASP A 459 -11.87 -31.91 1.57
N VAL A 460 -11.42 -30.70 1.96
CA VAL A 460 -10.05 -30.23 1.76
C VAL A 460 -9.07 -31.08 2.57
N MET A 461 -9.40 -31.40 3.83
CA MET A 461 -8.59 -32.25 4.69
C MET A 461 -8.42 -33.66 4.14
N MET A 462 -9.49 -34.26 3.59
CA MET A 462 -9.42 -35.58 2.98
C MET A 462 -8.50 -35.60 1.75
N ARG A 463 -8.61 -34.58 0.88
CA ARG A 463 -7.73 -34.42 -0.30
C ARG A 463 -6.29 -34.17 0.10
N LEU A 464 -6.07 -33.33 1.11
CA LEU A 464 -4.75 -33.07 1.65
C LEU A 464 -4.10 -34.37 2.12
N ARG A 465 -4.79 -35.18 2.92
CA ARG A 465 -4.26 -36.48 3.39
C ARG A 465 -3.83 -37.39 2.24
N SER A 466 -4.68 -37.56 1.22
CA SER A 466 -4.33 -38.36 0.04
C SER A 466 -3.09 -37.84 -0.70
N ALA A 467 -2.86 -36.53 -0.73
CA ALA A 467 -1.69 -35.96 -1.37
C ALA A 467 -0.42 -36.15 -0.52
N LEU A 468 -0.53 -36.06 0.81
CA LEU A 468 0.58 -36.33 1.72
C LEU A 468 1.00 -37.81 1.65
N ASP A 469 0.04 -38.73 1.56
CA ASP A 469 0.30 -40.17 1.37
C ASP A 469 1.03 -40.46 0.03
N ALA A 470 0.82 -39.60 -0.97
CA ALA A 470 1.55 -39.65 -2.25
C ALA A 470 2.94 -38.96 -2.21
N GLY A 471 3.38 -38.50 -1.03
CA GLY A 471 4.69 -37.87 -0.83
C GLY A 471 4.75 -36.38 -1.14
N HIS A 472 3.62 -35.72 -1.38
CA HIS A 472 3.60 -34.27 -1.57
C HIS A 472 3.72 -33.52 -0.25
N GLN A 473 4.25 -32.29 -0.30
CA GLN A 473 4.28 -31.39 0.84
C GLN A 473 3.27 -30.24 0.68
N ALA A 474 2.76 -29.74 1.80
CA ALA A 474 1.74 -28.69 1.81
C ALA A 474 2.07 -27.51 2.74
N TYR A 475 1.76 -26.30 2.27
CA TYR A 475 1.68 -25.10 3.10
C TYR A 475 0.27 -24.90 3.62
N TRP A 476 0.13 -24.60 4.91
CA TRP A 476 -1.12 -24.20 5.55
C TRP A 476 -0.98 -22.81 6.15
N ILE A 477 -1.65 -21.82 5.57
CA ILE A 477 -1.49 -20.41 5.92
C ILE A 477 -2.68 -19.93 6.74
N CYS A 478 -2.40 -19.44 7.95
CA CYS A 478 -3.34 -18.80 8.84
C CYS A 478 -3.26 -17.25 8.70
N PRO A 479 -4.39 -16.54 8.70
CA PRO A 479 -4.43 -15.08 8.68
C PRO A 479 -3.88 -14.49 9.99
N LEU A 480 -3.42 -13.24 9.92
CA LEU A 480 -3.23 -12.40 11.10
C LEU A 480 -4.55 -11.69 11.41
N VAL A 481 -4.83 -11.46 12.68
CA VAL A 481 -5.95 -10.70 13.25
C VAL A 481 -5.39 -9.34 13.64
N GLU A 482 -5.91 -8.28 13.01
CA GLU A 482 -5.43 -6.90 13.18
C GLU A 482 -5.55 -6.37 14.62
N GLU A 483 -6.29 -7.06 15.49
CA GLU A 483 -6.63 -6.61 16.85
C GLU A 483 -5.55 -6.93 17.91
N SER A 484 -4.72 -7.97 17.74
CA SER A 484 -3.56 -8.24 18.63
C SER A 484 -2.67 -9.41 18.17
N GLU A 485 -1.35 -9.26 18.32
CA GLU A 485 -0.38 -10.34 18.02
C GLU A 485 -0.51 -11.58 18.94
N GLU A 486 -1.16 -11.44 20.10
CA GLU A 486 -1.44 -12.56 21.02
C GLU A 486 -2.57 -13.45 20.51
N SER A 487 -3.60 -12.87 19.88
CA SER A 487 -4.70 -13.64 19.27
C SER A 487 -4.20 -14.52 18.12
N ASP A 488 -3.24 -14.02 17.34
CA ASP A 488 -2.64 -14.73 16.19
C ASP A 488 -1.90 -16.00 16.59
N LEU A 489 -1.14 -15.90 17.68
CA LEU A 489 -0.37 -17.02 18.22
C LEU A 489 -1.32 -18.14 18.68
N ILE A 490 -2.39 -17.78 19.39
CA ILE A 490 -3.39 -18.73 19.86
C ILE A 490 -4.07 -19.43 18.67
N ALA A 491 -4.41 -18.68 17.61
CA ALA A 491 -5.08 -19.22 16.44
C ALA A 491 -4.21 -20.23 15.66
N VAL A 492 -2.93 -19.91 15.42
CA VAL A 492 -2.03 -20.79 14.66
C VAL A 492 -1.63 -22.03 15.44
N GLU A 493 -1.44 -21.92 16.77
CA GLU A 493 -1.16 -23.07 17.64
C GLU A 493 -2.37 -24.02 17.76
N ALA A 494 -3.58 -23.46 17.89
CA ALA A 494 -4.81 -24.25 17.90
C ALA A 494 -4.98 -25.00 16.57
N ARG A 495 -4.73 -24.34 15.43
CA ARG A 495 -4.80 -24.97 14.11
C ARG A 495 -3.72 -26.03 13.94
N HIS A 496 -2.49 -25.78 14.37
CA HIS A 496 -1.39 -26.75 14.35
C HIS A 496 -1.77 -28.03 15.10
N ARG A 497 -2.32 -27.89 16.32
CA ARG A 497 -2.80 -29.03 17.11
C ARG A 497 -3.92 -29.79 16.41
N GLU A 498 -4.93 -29.09 15.90
CA GLU A 498 -6.06 -29.69 15.18
C GLU A 498 -5.60 -30.45 13.94
N LEU A 499 -4.69 -29.88 13.14
CA LEU A 499 -4.14 -30.53 11.97
C LEU A 499 -3.34 -31.78 12.35
N GLY A 500 -2.53 -31.70 13.42
CA GLY A 500 -1.74 -32.82 13.92
C GLY A 500 -2.62 -33.99 14.37
N GLU A 501 -3.68 -33.71 15.14
CA GLU A 501 -4.65 -34.70 15.59
C GLU A 501 -5.42 -35.35 14.43
N ARG A 502 -5.87 -34.55 13.45
CA ARG A 502 -6.69 -35.05 12.33
C ARG A 502 -5.90 -35.82 11.27
N LEU A 503 -4.66 -35.42 11.00
CA LEU A 503 -3.83 -36.00 9.95
C LEU A 503 -2.88 -37.08 10.46
N GLY A 504 -2.56 -37.09 11.76
CA GLY A 504 -1.65 -38.07 12.36
C GLY A 504 -0.21 -37.95 11.88
N VAL A 505 0.20 -36.75 11.44
CA VAL A 505 1.55 -36.45 10.95
C VAL A 505 2.19 -35.34 11.76
N GLU A 506 3.52 -35.32 11.81
CA GLU A 506 4.25 -34.19 12.39
C GLU A 506 4.12 -32.96 11.49
N ILE A 507 3.68 -31.85 12.06
CA ILE A 507 3.45 -30.58 11.35
C ILE A 507 4.45 -29.55 11.86
N GLY A 508 5.14 -28.88 10.95
CA GLY A 508 5.96 -27.72 11.31
C GLY A 508 5.09 -26.53 11.66
N LEU A 509 5.45 -25.78 12.71
CA LEU A 509 4.81 -24.53 13.09
C LEU A 509 5.79 -23.36 12.87
N VAL A 510 5.34 -22.30 12.20
CA VAL A 510 6.11 -21.05 12.04
C VAL A 510 5.23 -19.84 12.29
N HIS A 511 5.61 -19.00 13.27
CA HIS A 511 4.91 -17.74 13.55
C HIS A 511 5.88 -16.61 13.89
N GLY A 512 5.41 -15.36 13.85
CA GLY A 512 6.23 -14.15 13.99
C GLY A 512 7.08 -14.08 15.25
N ARG A 513 6.61 -14.61 16.38
CA ARG A 513 7.30 -14.56 17.69
C ARG A 513 8.39 -15.62 17.90
N MET A 514 8.51 -16.63 17.02
CA MET A 514 9.59 -17.60 17.15
C MET A 514 10.95 -16.94 16.92
N ALA A 515 11.96 -17.39 17.67
CA ALA A 515 13.34 -16.98 17.43
C ALA A 515 13.76 -17.37 16.00
N SER A 516 14.62 -16.57 15.39
CA SER A 516 15.04 -16.79 14.00
C SER A 516 15.70 -18.16 13.81
N GLU A 517 16.45 -18.62 14.80
CA GLU A 517 17.09 -19.94 14.78
C GLU A 517 16.07 -21.09 14.77
N ASP A 518 14.99 -20.99 15.55
CA ASP A 518 13.92 -21.98 15.60
C ASP A 518 13.11 -22.02 14.30
N LYS A 519 12.77 -20.85 13.76
CA LYS A 519 12.11 -20.73 12.45
C LYS A 519 12.96 -21.41 11.38
N ASP A 520 14.25 -21.11 11.35
CA ASP A 520 15.17 -21.66 10.38
C ASP A 520 15.27 -23.20 10.49
N ALA A 521 15.29 -23.72 11.71
CA ALA A 521 15.33 -25.17 11.97
C ALA A 521 14.06 -25.88 11.45
N VAL A 522 12.87 -25.34 11.74
CA VAL A 522 11.60 -25.91 11.27
C VAL A 522 11.51 -25.86 9.76
N VAL A 523 11.85 -24.72 9.14
CA VAL A 523 11.75 -24.61 7.68
C VAL A 523 12.81 -25.45 6.97
N SER A 524 14.00 -25.62 7.54
CA SER A 524 15.01 -26.54 7.01
C SER A 524 14.52 -28.00 7.03
N ARG A 525 13.86 -28.43 8.11
CA ARG A 525 13.23 -29.77 8.18
C ARG A 525 12.12 -29.94 7.13
N PHE A 526 11.32 -28.91 6.90
CA PHE A 526 10.32 -28.92 5.84
C PHE A 526 10.97 -28.97 4.45
N ALA A 527 11.94 -28.12 4.15
CA ALA A 527 12.65 -28.12 2.86
C ALA A 527 13.37 -29.44 2.56
N SER A 528 13.85 -30.16 3.59
CA SER A 528 14.49 -31.47 3.42
C SER A 528 13.51 -32.66 3.34
N GLY A 529 12.19 -32.41 3.30
CA GLY A 529 11.17 -33.47 3.26
C GLY A 529 10.92 -34.19 4.59
N LYS A 530 11.51 -33.74 5.71
CA LYS A 530 11.29 -34.37 7.03
C LYS A 530 9.94 -34.00 7.66
N LEU A 531 9.32 -32.92 7.20
CA LEU A 531 7.99 -32.49 7.58
C LEU A 531 7.12 -32.40 6.32
N SER A 532 5.95 -33.02 6.32
CA SER A 532 5.07 -33.00 5.15
C SER A 532 4.18 -31.76 5.09
N ILE A 533 3.98 -31.08 6.22
CA ILE A 533 3.15 -29.87 6.32
C ILE A 533 3.87 -28.78 7.10
N LEU A 534 3.77 -27.54 6.60
CA LEU A 534 4.17 -26.34 7.32
C LEU A 534 2.93 -25.46 7.59
N CYS A 535 2.52 -25.41 8.86
CA CYS A 535 1.50 -24.49 9.36
C CYS A 535 2.17 -23.17 9.76
N ALA A 536 1.69 -22.06 9.20
CA ALA A 536 2.31 -20.78 9.46
C ALA A 536 1.33 -19.61 9.37
N THR A 537 1.63 -18.53 10.08
CA THR A 537 0.95 -17.25 9.84
C THR A 537 1.46 -16.62 8.54
N THR A 538 0.85 -15.50 8.13
CA THR A 538 1.20 -14.76 6.89
C THR A 538 2.70 -14.40 6.76
N VAL A 539 3.46 -14.55 7.84
CA VAL A 539 4.93 -14.51 7.92
C VAL A 539 5.60 -15.77 7.31
N VAL A 540 5.01 -16.41 6.29
CA VAL A 540 5.80 -17.23 5.33
C VAL A 540 6.43 -16.31 4.30
N GLU A 541 7.19 -15.34 4.82
CA GLU A 541 8.09 -14.51 4.04
C GLU A 541 9.43 -15.19 3.81
N VAL A 542 9.68 -16.34 4.43
CA VAL A 542 10.93 -17.07 4.23
C VAL A 542 10.97 -17.47 2.76
N GLY A 543 11.89 -16.83 2.02
CA GLY A 543 12.11 -16.88 0.57
C GLY A 543 12.36 -18.27 -0.03
N ILE A 544 12.09 -19.33 0.73
CA ILE A 544 12.60 -20.67 0.53
C ILE A 544 11.82 -21.35 -0.59
N ASP A 545 12.60 -21.80 -1.56
CA ASP A 545 12.18 -22.68 -2.63
C ASP A 545 12.08 -24.12 -2.10
N VAL A 546 10.86 -24.68 -2.03
CA VAL A 546 10.65 -26.10 -1.71
C VAL A 546 10.01 -26.76 -2.94
N PRO A 547 10.78 -27.37 -3.85
CA PRO A 547 10.26 -27.92 -5.10
C PRO A 547 9.19 -29.00 -4.92
N GLN A 548 9.24 -29.75 -3.82
CA GLN A 548 8.30 -30.81 -3.45
C GLN A 548 6.98 -30.29 -2.85
N ALA A 549 6.90 -28.99 -2.51
CA ALA A 549 5.68 -28.37 -2.03
C ALA A 549 4.75 -28.04 -3.21
N SER A 550 3.79 -28.93 -3.45
CA SER A 550 2.82 -28.82 -4.55
C SER A 550 1.48 -28.25 -4.10
N ILE A 551 1.21 -28.15 -2.79
CA ILE A 551 -0.10 -27.70 -2.28
C ILE A 551 0.06 -26.48 -1.36
N ILE A 552 -0.80 -25.48 -1.54
CA ILE A 552 -0.96 -24.39 -0.59
C ILE A 552 -2.44 -24.19 -0.24
N ILE A 553 -2.73 -24.11 1.05
CA ILE A 553 -4.06 -23.86 1.61
C ILE A 553 -3.99 -22.56 2.39
N ILE A 554 -4.89 -21.62 2.09
CA ILE A 554 -4.94 -20.30 2.74
C ILE A 554 -6.30 -20.15 3.43
N GLU A 555 -6.30 -20.03 4.76
CA GLU A 555 -7.50 -19.77 5.56
C GLU A 555 -7.92 -18.29 5.50
N GLN A 556 -9.22 -18.04 5.54
CA GLN A 556 -9.84 -16.71 5.52
C GLN A 556 -9.24 -15.79 4.45
N ALA A 557 -9.14 -16.31 3.22
CA ALA A 557 -8.54 -15.65 2.07
C ALA A 557 -9.18 -14.27 1.76
N GLU A 558 -10.42 -14.04 2.20
CA GLU A 558 -11.11 -12.76 2.12
C GLU A 558 -10.48 -11.63 2.96
N ARG A 559 -9.60 -11.97 3.91
CA ARG A 559 -8.84 -10.97 4.70
C ARG A 559 -7.58 -10.51 4.01
N PHE A 560 -7.08 -11.26 3.03
CA PHE A 560 -5.80 -10.97 2.37
C PHE A 560 -5.96 -10.03 1.18
N GLY A 561 -4.96 -9.17 0.98
CA GLY A 561 -4.82 -8.38 -0.25
C GLY A 561 -4.50 -9.27 -1.47
N LEU A 562 -4.86 -8.82 -2.67
CA LEU A 562 -4.66 -9.57 -3.92
C LEU A 562 -3.17 -9.91 -4.15
N ALA A 563 -2.29 -8.96 -3.87
CA ALA A 563 -0.84 -9.15 -4.02
C ALA A 563 -0.29 -10.20 -3.04
N GLN A 564 -0.77 -10.22 -1.79
CA GLN A 564 -0.38 -11.21 -0.78
C GLN A 564 -0.81 -12.61 -1.21
N LEU A 565 -2.05 -12.77 -1.68
CA LEU A 565 -2.54 -14.05 -2.20
C LEU A 565 -1.73 -14.51 -3.41
N HIS A 566 -1.35 -13.60 -4.31
CA HIS A 566 -0.49 -13.93 -5.46
C HIS A 566 0.91 -14.39 -5.02
N GLN A 567 1.53 -13.72 -4.04
CA GLN A 567 2.83 -14.11 -3.49
C GLN A 567 2.77 -15.49 -2.84
N LEU A 568 1.74 -15.75 -2.00
CA LEU A 568 1.53 -17.04 -1.36
C LEU A 568 1.31 -18.14 -2.40
N ARG A 569 0.43 -17.91 -3.39
CA ARG A 569 0.22 -18.83 -4.51
C ARG A 569 1.53 -19.15 -5.24
N GLY A 570 2.40 -18.17 -5.43
CA GLY A 570 3.71 -18.34 -6.08
C GLY A 570 4.74 -19.17 -5.30
N ARG A 571 4.45 -19.59 -4.06
CA ARG A 571 5.31 -20.48 -3.26
C ARG A 571 5.29 -21.92 -3.76
N VAL A 572 4.21 -22.33 -4.44
CA VAL A 572 4.08 -23.67 -5.04
C VAL A 572 4.26 -23.62 -6.57
N GLY A 573 4.35 -24.78 -7.23
CA GLY A 573 4.52 -24.86 -8.68
C GLY A 573 5.93 -24.55 -9.14
N ARG A 574 6.93 -25.01 -8.36
CA ARG A 574 8.36 -24.88 -8.70
C ARG A 574 8.98 -26.18 -9.23
N GLY A 575 8.36 -27.34 -8.96
CA GLY A 575 8.71 -28.62 -9.55
C GLY A 575 7.95 -28.94 -10.85
N ALA A 576 8.14 -30.15 -11.36
CA ALA A 576 7.39 -30.69 -12.51
C ALA A 576 5.95 -31.09 -12.15
N ASP A 577 5.65 -31.22 -10.86
CA ASP A 577 4.35 -31.68 -10.36
C ASP A 577 3.25 -30.62 -10.52
N LYS A 578 2.03 -31.11 -10.78
CA LYS A 578 0.82 -30.28 -10.78
C LYS A 578 0.61 -29.70 -9.38
N SER A 579 0.63 -28.38 -9.29
CA SER A 579 0.46 -27.68 -8.03
C SER A 579 -0.95 -27.10 -7.87
N SER A 580 -1.44 -27.07 -6.63
CA SER A 580 -2.79 -26.63 -6.28
C SER A 580 -2.77 -25.53 -5.22
N CYS A 581 -3.62 -24.53 -5.39
CA CYS A 581 -3.86 -23.44 -4.45
C CYS A 581 -5.32 -23.46 -4.01
N ILE A 582 -5.58 -23.61 -2.71
CA ILE A 582 -6.92 -23.68 -2.13
C ILE A 582 -7.13 -22.44 -1.26
N LEU A 583 -8.08 -21.59 -1.66
CA LEU A 583 -8.46 -20.37 -0.96
C LEU A 583 -9.73 -20.63 -0.15
N LEU A 584 -9.59 -20.80 1.16
CA LEU A 584 -10.71 -21.00 2.08
C LEU A 584 -11.27 -19.65 2.52
N TYR A 585 -12.59 -19.48 2.51
CA TYR A 585 -13.24 -18.24 2.93
C TYR A 585 -14.43 -18.45 3.87
N ASP A 586 -14.69 -17.44 4.71
CA ASP A 586 -15.88 -17.37 5.56
C ASP A 586 -17.04 -16.61 4.88
N THR A 587 -18.27 -17.02 5.15
CA THR A 587 -19.48 -16.36 4.62
C THR A 587 -20.11 -15.44 5.67
N PRO A 588 -20.67 -14.27 5.28
CA PRO A 588 -20.83 -13.76 3.91
C PRO A 588 -19.61 -12.97 3.39
N LEU A 589 -19.38 -13.00 2.08
CA LEU A 589 -18.35 -12.20 1.40
C LEU A 589 -18.88 -10.82 1.00
N SER A 590 -18.05 -9.79 1.11
CA SER A 590 -18.31 -8.50 0.46
C SER A 590 -18.16 -8.62 -1.06
N ASN A 591 -18.81 -7.74 -1.83
CA ASN A 591 -18.69 -7.71 -3.29
C ASN A 591 -17.23 -7.59 -3.75
N THR A 592 -16.45 -6.76 -3.05
CA THR A 592 -15.02 -6.56 -3.33
C THR A 592 -14.19 -7.80 -3.03
N ALA A 593 -14.45 -8.49 -1.92
CA ALA A 593 -13.75 -9.72 -1.57
C ALA A 593 -14.07 -10.85 -2.57
N LYS A 594 -15.33 -10.97 -2.99
CA LYS A 594 -15.75 -11.94 -4.01
C LYS A 594 -15.04 -11.71 -5.35
N ALA A 595 -15.08 -10.49 -5.87
CA ALA A 595 -14.41 -10.14 -7.13
C ALA A 595 -12.90 -10.43 -7.07
N ARG A 596 -12.26 -10.14 -5.93
CA ARG A 596 -10.83 -10.39 -5.71
C ARG A 596 -10.47 -11.89 -5.73
N LEU A 597 -11.27 -12.73 -5.06
CA LEU A 597 -11.03 -14.18 -5.03
C LEU A 597 -11.33 -14.84 -6.39
N GLU A 598 -12.37 -14.38 -7.09
CA GLU A 598 -12.70 -14.86 -8.45
C GLU A 598 -11.60 -14.55 -9.46
N LEU A 599 -10.91 -13.40 -9.34
CA LEU A 599 -9.81 -13.04 -10.23
C LEU A 599 -8.59 -13.98 -10.11
N LEU A 600 -8.41 -14.63 -8.96
CA LEU A 600 -7.31 -15.57 -8.72
C LEU A 600 -7.61 -17.01 -9.18
N ARG A 601 -8.88 -17.33 -9.38
CA ARG A 601 -9.35 -18.62 -9.91
C ARG A 601 -9.10 -18.70 -11.40
#